data_AF-C8PKS8-F1
#
_entry.id   AF-C8PKS8-F1
#
_cell.length_a   1.000
_cell.length_b   1.000
_cell.length_c   1.000
_cell.angle_alpha   90.00
_cell.angle_beta   90.00
_cell.angle_gamma   90.00
#
_symmetry.space_group_name_H-M   'P 1'
#
loop_
_entity.id
_entity.type
_entity.pdbx_description
1 polymer ?
#
loop_
_entity_poly.entity_id
_entity_poly.type
_entity_poly.pdbx_seq_one_letter_code
_entity_poly.pdbx_strand_id
1 'polypeptide(L)'
;MIAVICNLEFLYYNGAQNFISERMKMKERIEALFAQNPKISIAQICKELGAKEIDVLLNLPERFGKSAGGDKFGEVIRELESWGEVLFVKNTPSFIIEFKTKIPSGKSAQGYYNFGMGANGDEAHGLGILGGHLKTDEIDKIILVTQTFMGMLSKFVGFYDKAGENIFKIYVSRDEKGQLLAEQDAKFEALKAAI
;
A
#
# COMPACT_ATOMS: atom_id res chain seq x y z
N MET A 1 -9.53 26.70 33.81
CA MET A 1 -9.34 25.33 33.28
C MET A 1 -10.40 24.97 32.22
N ILE A 2 -11.69 25.24 32.44
CA ILE A 2 -12.79 24.95 31.49
C ILE A 2 -12.67 25.69 30.14
N ALA A 3 -12.28 26.97 30.13
CA ALA A 3 -12.17 27.75 28.88
C ALA A 3 -11.04 27.29 27.93
N VAL A 4 -10.01 26.62 28.46
CA VAL A 4 -8.89 26.09 27.64
C VAL A 4 -9.31 24.80 26.93
N ILE A 5 -10.13 23.97 27.59
CA ILE A 5 -10.65 22.71 27.03
C ILE A 5 -11.64 22.98 25.89
N CYS A 6 -12.56 23.94 26.05
CA CYS A 6 -13.47 24.32 24.95
C CYS A 6 -12.73 24.85 23.71
N ASN A 7 -11.62 25.58 23.88
CA ASN A 7 -10.86 26.13 22.76
C ASN A 7 -10.07 25.04 22.01
N LEU A 8 -9.56 24.02 22.72
CA LEU A 8 -8.92 22.85 22.14
C LEU A 8 -9.91 21.98 21.36
N GLU A 9 -11.10 21.72 21.91
CA GLU A 9 -12.16 20.97 21.21
C GLU A 9 -12.66 21.73 19.97
N PHE A 10 -12.82 23.04 20.05
CA PHE A 10 -13.24 23.87 18.91
C PHE A 10 -12.19 23.94 17.80
N LEU A 11 -10.90 24.05 18.14
CA LEU A 11 -9.81 24.01 17.17
C LEU A 11 -9.66 22.62 16.53
N TYR A 12 -9.82 21.55 17.31
CA TYR A 12 -9.81 20.18 16.81
C TYR A 12 -10.97 19.91 15.85
N TYR A 13 -12.18 20.35 16.20
CA TYR A 13 -13.36 20.20 15.35
C TYR A 13 -13.23 20.96 14.03
N ASN A 14 -12.79 22.22 14.05
CA ASN A 14 -12.56 22.99 12.82
C ASN A 14 -11.42 22.42 11.97
N GLY A 15 -10.35 21.93 12.60
CA GLY A 15 -9.27 21.22 11.92
C GLY A 15 -9.76 19.95 11.22
N ALA A 16 -10.58 19.14 11.90
CA ALA A 16 -11.19 17.94 11.33
C ALA A 16 -12.14 18.26 10.16
N GLN A 17 -12.96 19.32 10.28
CA GLN A 17 -13.84 19.77 9.20
C GLN A 17 -13.08 20.24 7.95
N ASN A 18 -12.02 21.02 8.14
CA ASN A 18 -11.16 21.46 7.02
C ASN A 18 -10.48 20.26 6.35
N PHE A 19 -9.93 19.33 7.13
CA PHE A 19 -9.30 18.12 6.60
C PHE A 19 -10.29 17.26 5.79
N ILE A 20 -11.51 17.05 6.31
CA ILE A 20 -12.57 16.32 5.59
C ILE A 20 -12.93 17.05 4.29
N SER A 21 -13.08 18.38 4.32
CA SER A 21 -13.37 19.17 3.12
C SER A 21 -12.28 19.04 2.06
N GLU A 22 -11.01 19.12 2.46
CA GLU A 22 -9.87 18.97 1.56
C GLU A 22 -9.79 17.56 0.95
N ARG A 23 -10.03 16.52 1.75
CA ARG A 23 -10.10 15.13 1.28
C ARG A 23 -11.23 14.92 0.28
N MET A 24 -12.42 15.44 0.57
CA MET A 24 -13.56 15.36 -0.36
C MET A 24 -13.24 16.05 -1.69
N LYS A 25 -12.66 17.26 -1.65
CA LYS A 25 -12.20 17.95 -2.85
C LYS A 25 -11.14 17.16 -3.63
N MET A 26 -10.20 16.51 -2.95
CA MET A 26 -9.20 15.66 -3.61
C MET A 26 -9.85 14.46 -4.30
N LYS A 27 -10.74 13.75 -3.60
CA LYS A 27 -11.46 12.59 -4.15
C LYS A 27 -12.29 12.98 -5.38
N GLU A 28 -13.00 14.10 -5.35
CA GLU A 28 -13.77 14.62 -6.49
C GLU A 28 -12.87 14.93 -7.70
N ARG A 29 -11.71 15.54 -7.48
CA ARG A 29 -10.73 15.81 -8.54
C ARG A 29 -10.20 14.51 -9.16
N ILE A 30 -9.89 13.52 -8.33
CA ILE A 30 -9.44 12.19 -8.79
C ILE A 30 -10.54 11.49 -9.61
N GLU A 31 -11.79 11.53 -9.13
CA GLU A 31 -12.95 10.99 -9.87
C GLU A 31 -13.12 11.65 -11.23
N ALA A 32 -13.00 12.97 -11.31
CA ALA A 32 -13.09 13.70 -12.57
C ALA A 32 -12.00 13.29 -13.57
N LEU A 33 -10.78 12.98 -13.10
CA LEU A 33 -9.70 12.49 -13.97
C LEU A 33 -9.98 11.08 -14.49
N PHE A 34 -10.47 10.17 -13.63
CA PHE A 34 -10.90 8.84 -14.08
C PHE A 34 -12.08 8.89 -15.04
N ALA A 35 -13.01 9.83 -14.87
CA ALA A 35 -14.14 10.00 -15.78
C ALA A 35 -13.68 10.44 -17.19
N GLN A 36 -12.66 11.30 -17.27
CA GLN A 36 -12.07 11.74 -18.54
C GLN A 36 -11.21 10.66 -19.19
N ASN A 37 -10.41 9.95 -18.39
CA ASN A 37 -9.56 8.87 -18.85
C ASN A 37 -9.63 7.70 -17.86
N PRO A 38 -10.46 6.68 -18.11
CA PRO A 38 -10.59 5.52 -17.22
C PRO A 38 -9.31 4.70 -17.04
N LYS A 39 -8.30 4.92 -17.89
CA LYS A 39 -7.00 4.23 -17.88
C LYS A 39 -5.86 5.12 -17.38
N ILE A 40 -6.15 6.32 -16.85
CA ILE A 40 -5.12 7.18 -16.27
C ILE A 40 -4.39 6.46 -15.13
N SER A 41 -3.07 6.52 -15.15
CA SER A 41 -2.24 5.92 -14.11
C SER A 41 -2.14 6.81 -12.88
N ILE A 42 -1.84 6.22 -11.72
CA ILE A 42 -1.63 6.98 -10.47
C ILE A 42 -0.53 8.03 -10.65
N ALA A 43 0.56 7.70 -11.35
CA ALA A 43 1.64 8.65 -11.61
C ALA A 43 1.19 9.87 -12.43
N GLN A 44 0.30 9.67 -13.41
CA GLN A 44 -0.30 10.78 -14.17
C GLN A 44 -1.22 11.63 -13.30
N ILE A 45 -2.07 11.01 -12.48
CA ILE A 45 -2.91 11.74 -11.52
C ILE A 45 -2.06 12.61 -10.59
N CYS A 46 -0.97 12.05 -10.03
CA CYS A 46 -0.04 12.81 -9.17
C CYS A 46 0.52 14.03 -9.90
N LYS A 47 0.95 13.86 -11.16
CA LYS A 47 1.48 14.94 -12.00
C LYS A 47 0.43 16.01 -12.31
N GLU A 48 -0.78 15.61 -12.69
CA GLU A 48 -1.87 16.54 -13.03
C GLU A 48 -2.37 17.33 -11.83
N LEU A 49 -2.40 16.71 -10.65
CA LEU A 49 -2.87 17.36 -9.43
C LEU A 49 -1.75 18.09 -8.67
N GLY A 50 -0.48 17.89 -9.05
CA GLY A 50 0.68 18.40 -8.31
C GLY A 50 0.76 17.84 -6.88
N ALA A 51 0.32 16.60 -6.69
CA ALA A 51 0.14 15.97 -5.38
C ALA A 51 1.17 14.85 -5.15
N LYS A 52 1.46 14.56 -3.87
CA LYS A 52 2.27 13.39 -3.51
C LYS A 52 1.48 12.12 -3.78
N GLU A 53 2.18 11.02 -4.04
CA GLU A 53 1.55 9.72 -4.30
C GLU A 53 0.63 9.30 -3.14
N ILE A 54 1.09 9.43 -1.90
CA ILE A 54 0.29 9.07 -0.72
C ILE A 54 -1.04 9.82 -0.64
N ASP A 55 -1.06 11.11 -0.99
CA ASP A 55 -2.28 11.93 -0.96
C ASP A 55 -3.28 11.45 -2.00
N VAL A 56 -2.81 11.07 -3.18
CA VAL A 56 -3.65 10.48 -4.23
C VAL A 56 -4.19 9.13 -3.76
N LEU A 57 -3.32 8.25 -3.25
CA LEU A 57 -3.70 6.90 -2.85
C LEU A 57 -4.73 6.88 -1.72
N LEU A 58 -4.60 7.75 -0.71
CA LEU A 58 -5.54 7.87 0.40
C LEU A 58 -6.90 8.48 0.03
N ASN A 59 -7.00 9.04 -1.18
CA ASN A 59 -8.23 9.63 -1.73
C ASN A 59 -8.73 8.90 -2.97
N LEU A 60 -8.18 7.72 -3.28
CA LEU A 60 -8.70 6.91 -4.37
C LEU A 60 -10.16 6.54 -4.13
N PRO A 61 -10.97 6.48 -5.20
CA PRO A 61 -12.27 5.83 -5.13
C PRO A 61 -12.11 4.37 -4.68
N GLU A 62 -13.06 3.87 -3.90
CA GLU A 62 -12.99 2.54 -3.29
C GLU A 62 -12.82 1.41 -4.33
N ARG A 63 -13.37 1.59 -5.53
CA ARG A 63 -13.17 0.67 -6.67
C ARG A 63 -11.70 0.54 -7.10
N PHE A 64 -10.88 1.58 -6.90
CA PHE A 64 -9.46 1.60 -7.26
C PHE A 64 -8.53 1.43 -6.06
N GLY A 65 -8.92 1.84 -4.86
CA GLY A 65 -8.02 1.77 -3.71
C GLY A 65 -8.75 1.61 -2.38
N LYS A 66 -8.13 0.89 -1.45
CA LYS A 66 -8.55 0.86 -0.03
C LYS A 66 -7.31 0.89 0.86
N SER A 67 -7.37 1.68 1.93
CA SER A 67 -6.28 1.86 2.88
C SER A 67 -6.64 1.36 4.27
N ALA A 68 -5.70 0.74 4.94
CA ALA A 68 -5.75 0.40 6.37
C ALA A 68 -4.54 0.99 7.11
N GLY A 69 -4.63 1.02 8.44
CA GLY A 69 -3.52 1.40 9.31
C GLY A 69 -2.41 0.35 9.34
N GLY A 70 -1.21 0.76 9.78
CA GLY A 70 -0.07 -0.14 9.96
C GLY A 70 -0.29 -1.27 10.97
N ASP A 71 -1.27 -1.13 11.87
CA ASP A 71 -1.73 -2.17 12.79
C ASP A 71 -2.20 -3.44 12.07
N LYS A 72 -2.63 -3.31 10.81
CA LYS A 72 -3.01 -4.44 9.94
C LYS A 72 -1.84 -5.20 9.34
N PHE A 73 -0.59 -4.78 9.55
CA PHE A 73 0.59 -5.41 8.96
C PHE A 73 0.63 -6.94 9.18
N GLY A 74 0.39 -7.40 10.41
CA GLY A 74 0.45 -8.82 10.73
C GLY A 74 -0.62 -9.67 10.02
N GLU A 75 -1.81 -9.12 9.80
CA GLU A 75 -2.88 -9.78 9.03
C GLU A 75 -2.53 -9.82 7.54
N VAL A 76 -2.11 -8.67 6.99
CA VAL A 76 -1.78 -8.51 5.58
C VAL A 76 -0.58 -9.36 5.17
N ILE A 77 0.50 -9.38 5.95
CA ILE A 77 1.71 -10.11 5.56
C ILE A 77 1.47 -11.63 5.55
N ARG A 78 0.69 -12.14 6.51
CA ARG A 78 0.28 -13.57 6.53
C ARG A 78 -0.59 -13.94 5.34
N GLU A 79 -1.48 -13.05 4.91
CA GLU A 79 -2.27 -13.27 3.70
C GLU A 79 -1.35 -13.35 2.47
N LEU A 80 -0.38 -12.43 2.35
CA LEU A 80 0.58 -12.39 1.24
C LEU A 80 1.51 -13.60 1.18
N GLU A 81 1.85 -14.22 2.32
CA GLU A 81 2.58 -15.50 2.37
C GLU A 81 1.84 -16.62 1.61
N SER A 82 0.50 -16.56 1.55
CA SER A 82 -0.33 -17.56 0.87
C SER A 82 -0.43 -17.37 -0.65
N TRP A 83 0.07 -16.26 -1.20
CA TRP A 83 -0.13 -15.90 -2.61
C TRP A 83 0.76 -16.69 -3.57
N GLY A 84 1.77 -17.41 -3.07
CA GLY A 84 2.77 -18.05 -3.91
C GLY A 84 3.79 -17.03 -4.41
N GLU A 85 4.21 -17.14 -5.67
CA GLU A 85 5.22 -16.23 -6.25
C GLU A 85 4.60 -14.89 -6.65
N VAL A 86 5.08 -13.81 -6.05
CA VAL A 86 4.67 -12.42 -6.29
C VAL A 86 5.82 -11.61 -6.86
N LEU A 87 5.53 -10.42 -7.39
CA LEU A 87 6.56 -9.46 -7.77
C LEU A 87 6.76 -8.44 -6.63
N PHE A 88 7.92 -8.52 -5.96
CA PHE A 88 8.32 -7.53 -4.96
C PHE A 88 8.97 -6.34 -5.66
N VAL A 89 8.60 -5.13 -5.26
CA VAL A 89 9.12 -3.89 -5.86
C VAL A 89 9.48 -2.88 -4.77
N LYS A 90 10.70 -2.35 -4.83
CA LYS A 90 11.12 -1.16 -4.07
C LYS A 90 11.47 -0.05 -5.04
N ASN A 91 10.80 1.08 -4.89
CA ASN A 91 11.12 2.28 -5.65
C ASN A 91 11.88 3.29 -4.79
N THR A 92 12.93 3.86 -5.35
CA THR A 92 13.54 5.12 -4.93
C THR A 92 13.47 6.11 -6.10
N PRO A 93 13.72 7.41 -5.91
CA PRO A 93 13.66 8.38 -7.00
C PRO A 93 14.53 8.04 -8.21
N SER A 94 15.62 7.28 -8.02
CA SER A 94 16.60 6.98 -9.07
C SER A 94 16.82 5.49 -9.33
N PHE A 95 16.17 4.60 -8.57
CA PHE A 95 16.37 3.16 -8.72
C PHE A 95 15.10 2.39 -8.37
N ILE A 96 14.73 1.47 -9.25
CA ILE A 96 13.63 0.53 -9.06
C ILE A 96 14.26 -0.85 -8.95
N ILE A 97 14.03 -1.50 -7.81
CA ILE A 97 14.42 -2.88 -7.57
C ILE A 97 13.16 -3.72 -7.68
N GLU A 98 13.17 -4.70 -8.58
CA GLU A 98 12.10 -5.67 -8.73
C GLU A 98 12.64 -7.08 -8.85
N PHE A 99 11.96 -8.04 -8.22
CA PHE A 99 12.26 -9.45 -8.36
C PHE A 99 11.06 -10.31 -7.99
N LYS A 100 10.98 -11.48 -8.60
CA LYS A 100 9.96 -12.48 -8.27
C LYS A 100 10.40 -13.25 -7.03
N THR A 101 9.48 -13.46 -6.09
CA THR A 101 9.75 -14.21 -4.87
C THR A 101 8.47 -14.71 -4.23
N LYS A 102 8.56 -15.72 -3.36
CA LYS A 102 7.48 -16.03 -2.41
C LYS A 102 7.72 -15.21 -1.16
N ILE A 103 6.69 -14.57 -0.62
CA ILE A 103 6.82 -13.86 0.66
C ILE A 103 7.09 -14.92 1.75
N PRO A 104 8.28 -14.92 2.38
CA PRO A 104 8.58 -15.89 3.41
C PRO A 104 7.93 -15.49 4.72
N SER A 105 7.65 -16.49 5.56
CA SER A 105 7.32 -16.23 6.96
C SER A 105 8.44 -15.44 7.64
N GLY A 106 8.08 -14.66 8.65
CA GLY A 106 9.03 -13.93 9.47
C GLY A 106 8.73 -13.97 10.96
N LYS A 107 9.68 -13.46 11.74
CA LYS A 107 9.58 -13.36 13.20
C LYS A 107 9.79 -11.94 13.67
N SER A 108 8.96 -11.50 14.61
CA SER A 108 9.14 -10.22 15.29
C SER A 108 10.19 -10.35 16.39
N ALA A 109 11.30 -9.63 16.28
CA ALA A 109 12.36 -9.59 17.29
C ALA A 109 13.08 -8.24 17.23
N GLN A 110 13.48 -7.72 18.40
CA GLN A 110 14.27 -6.47 18.54
C GLN A 110 13.63 -5.25 17.84
N GLY A 111 12.30 -5.19 17.72
CA GLY A 111 11.59 -4.09 17.05
C GLY A 111 11.50 -4.21 15.52
N TYR A 112 11.87 -5.36 14.94
CA TYR A 112 11.77 -5.62 13.51
C TYR A 112 10.95 -6.89 13.23
N TYR A 113 10.26 -6.91 12.10
CA TYR A 113 9.83 -8.13 11.43
C TYR A 113 10.97 -8.63 10.54
N ASN A 114 11.46 -9.82 10.84
CA ASN A 114 12.62 -10.41 10.18
C ASN A 114 12.16 -11.42 9.13
N PHE A 115 12.28 -11.07 7.85
CA PHE A 115 11.93 -11.93 6.71
C PHE A 115 12.92 -13.08 6.56
N GLY A 116 12.42 -14.26 6.23
CA GLY A 116 13.25 -15.43 5.97
C GLY A 116 13.72 -16.16 7.23
N MET A 117 13.31 -15.71 8.42
CA MET A 117 13.44 -16.48 9.66
C MET A 117 12.19 -17.37 9.82
N GLY A 118 12.28 -18.64 9.43
CA GLY A 118 11.16 -19.57 9.46
C GLY A 118 10.55 -19.74 10.87
N ALA A 119 9.32 -20.27 10.95
CA ALA A 119 8.62 -20.52 12.22
C ALA A 119 9.45 -21.33 13.23
N ASN A 120 10.32 -22.22 12.75
CA ASN A 120 11.20 -23.06 13.58
C ASN A 120 12.57 -22.44 13.89
N GLY A 121 12.88 -21.24 13.38
CA GLY A 121 14.19 -20.61 13.57
C GLY A 121 15.23 -21.03 12.54
N ASP A 122 14.86 -21.84 11.56
CA ASP A 122 15.72 -22.13 10.41
C ASP A 122 15.85 -20.84 9.58
N GLU A 123 17.06 -20.30 9.55
CA GLU A 123 17.41 -19.13 8.74
C GLU A 123 17.42 -19.52 7.27
N ALA A 124 16.43 -19.09 6.51
CA ALA A 124 16.47 -19.10 5.05
C ALA A 124 17.20 -17.86 4.51
N HIS A 125 18.22 -17.37 5.23
CA HIS A 125 19.14 -16.35 4.73
C HIS A 125 20.05 -17.01 3.69
N GLY A 126 19.60 -17.06 2.44
CA GLY A 126 20.30 -17.77 1.37
C GLY A 126 19.67 -17.56 -0.01
N LEU A 127 20.49 -17.80 -1.04
CA LEU A 127 20.26 -17.45 -2.45
C LEU A 127 18.83 -17.75 -2.95
N GLY A 128 18.05 -16.69 -3.18
CA GLY A 128 16.78 -16.73 -3.92
C GLY A 128 15.51 -16.37 -3.15
N ILE A 129 15.59 -16.06 -1.84
CA ILE A 129 14.43 -15.73 -1.01
C ILE A 129 14.57 -14.30 -0.45
N LEU A 130 13.46 -13.57 -0.34
CA LEU A 130 13.41 -12.24 0.30
C LEU A 130 13.92 -12.34 1.76
N GLY A 131 15.10 -11.81 2.02
CA GLY A 131 15.62 -11.61 3.38
C GLY A 131 15.60 -10.13 3.75
N GLY A 132 15.50 -9.83 5.04
CA GLY A 132 15.63 -8.45 5.53
C GLY A 132 14.90 -8.19 6.84
N HIS A 133 14.99 -6.95 7.30
CA HIS A 133 14.46 -6.50 8.58
C HIS A 133 13.57 -5.27 8.35
N LEU A 134 12.30 -5.35 8.74
CA LEU A 134 11.33 -4.28 8.58
C LEU A 134 10.90 -3.74 9.94
N LYS A 135 11.11 -2.44 10.17
CA LYS A 135 10.54 -1.74 11.33
C LYS A 135 9.04 -1.59 11.12
N THR A 136 8.24 -2.45 11.75
CA THR A 136 6.80 -2.48 11.52
C THR A 136 6.08 -1.29 12.16
N ASP A 137 6.67 -0.70 13.19
CA ASP A 137 6.19 0.51 13.86
C ASP A 137 6.34 1.78 13.00
N GLU A 138 7.13 1.73 11.92
CA GLU A 138 7.25 2.80 10.93
C GLU A 138 6.18 2.73 9.85
N ILE A 139 5.46 1.62 9.69
CA ILE A 139 4.37 1.50 8.74
C ILE A 139 3.18 2.32 9.26
N ASP A 140 2.80 3.36 8.54
CA ASP A 140 1.59 4.13 8.85
C ASP A 140 0.38 3.66 8.05
N LYS A 141 0.57 3.33 6.76
CA LYS A 141 -0.50 2.93 5.86
C LYS A 141 -0.14 1.70 5.04
N ILE A 142 -1.14 0.84 4.88
CA ILE A 142 -1.14 -0.25 3.91
C ILE A 142 -2.27 0.04 2.93
N ILE A 143 -1.97 0.05 1.63
CA ILE A 143 -2.94 0.45 0.60
C ILE A 143 -2.98 -0.61 -0.50
N LEU A 144 -4.15 -1.20 -0.71
CA LEU A 144 -4.43 -2.08 -1.84
C LEU A 144 -4.93 -1.24 -3.00
N VAL A 145 -4.22 -1.31 -4.13
CA VAL A 145 -4.45 -0.46 -5.29
C VAL A 145 -4.66 -1.30 -6.55
N THR A 146 -5.75 -1.03 -7.24
CA THR A 146 -6.04 -1.47 -8.61
C THR A 146 -5.86 -0.27 -9.53
N GLN A 147 -4.95 -0.36 -10.49
CA GLN A 147 -4.66 0.73 -11.43
C GLN A 147 -4.43 0.21 -12.85
N THR A 148 -4.49 1.12 -13.82
CA THR A 148 -3.88 0.88 -15.13
C THR A 148 -2.48 1.47 -15.14
N PHE A 149 -1.47 0.67 -15.45
CA PHE A 149 -0.08 1.11 -15.57
C PHE A 149 0.49 0.64 -16.91
N MET A 150 1.03 1.58 -17.69
CA MET A 150 1.48 1.33 -19.08
C MET A 150 0.44 0.59 -19.93
N GLY A 151 -0.85 0.92 -19.77
CA GLY A 151 -1.95 0.31 -20.51
C GLY A 151 -2.42 -1.06 -20.00
N MET A 152 -1.77 -1.61 -18.96
CA MET A 152 -2.12 -2.91 -18.38
C MET A 152 -2.78 -2.76 -17.01
N LEU A 153 -3.81 -3.56 -16.74
CA LEU A 153 -4.41 -3.67 -15.41
C LEU A 153 -3.38 -4.25 -14.44
N SER A 154 -3.11 -3.55 -13.33
CA SER A 154 -2.13 -3.90 -12.31
C SER A 154 -2.76 -3.77 -10.93
N LYS A 155 -2.43 -4.72 -10.03
CA LYS A 155 -2.87 -4.71 -8.64
C LYS A 155 -1.67 -4.89 -7.70
N PHE A 156 -1.60 -4.08 -6.65
CA PHE A 156 -0.52 -4.17 -5.67
C PHE A 156 -0.96 -3.80 -4.25
N VAL A 157 -0.27 -4.37 -3.27
CA VAL A 157 -0.31 -3.96 -1.87
C VAL A 157 0.91 -3.08 -1.59
N GLY A 158 0.69 -1.82 -1.25
CA GLY A 158 1.75 -0.86 -0.95
C GLY A 158 1.85 -0.56 0.53
N PHE A 159 3.07 -0.49 1.05
CA PHE A 159 3.37 -0.16 2.44
C PHE A 159 4.02 1.22 2.46
N TYR A 160 3.52 2.12 3.32
CA TYR A 160 3.96 3.51 3.41
C TYR A 160 4.30 3.88 4.84
N ASP A 161 5.38 4.63 4.99
CA ASP A 161 5.83 5.09 6.30
C ASP A 161 5.06 6.33 6.80
N LYS A 162 5.39 6.80 7.99
CA LYS A 162 4.79 8.00 8.61
C LYS A 162 5.05 9.30 7.84
N ALA A 163 6.05 9.34 6.96
CA ALA A 163 6.31 10.47 6.07
C ALA A 163 5.51 10.36 4.74
N GLY A 164 4.81 9.24 4.53
CA GLY A 164 4.10 8.93 3.31
C GLY A 164 4.99 8.40 2.20
N GLU A 165 6.23 8.01 2.50
CA GLU A 165 7.16 7.43 1.54
C GLU A 165 6.88 5.94 1.36
N ASN A 166 7.06 5.45 0.13
CA ASN A 166 6.86 4.03 -0.15
C ASN A 166 7.99 3.20 0.48
N ILE A 167 7.63 2.32 1.42
CA ILE A 167 8.54 1.33 1.98
C ILE A 167 8.82 0.26 0.92
N PHE A 168 7.78 -0.43 0.42
CA PHE A 168 7.83 -1.32 -0.75
C PHE A 168 6.41 -1.61 -1.26
N LYS A 169 6.32 -2.35 -2.38
CA LYS A 169 5.07 -2.82 -2.98
C LYS A 169 5.18 -4.30 -3.30
N ILE A 170 4.07 -5.01 -3.17
CA ILE A 170 3.93 -6.41 -3.58
C ILE A 170 2.82 -6.47 -4.62
N TYR A 171 3.18 -6.88 -5.84
CA TYR A 171 2.28 -6.93 -6.98
C TYR A 171 1.72 -8.34 -7.19
N VAL A 172 0.45 -8.39 -7.59
CA VAL A 172 -0.14 -9.59 -8.18
C VAL A 172 0.64 -9.95 -9.44
N SER A 173 1.13 -11.19 -9.49
CA SER A 173 1.91 -11.72 -10.60
C SER A 173 1.08 -11.88 -11.87
N ARG A 174 1.79 -12.05 -12.98
CA ARG A 174 1.20 -12.30 -14.29
C ARG A 174 1.59 -13.66 -14.84
N ASP A 175 0.70 -14.20 -15.67
CA ASP A 175 1.01 -15.36 -16.51
C ASP A 175 1.87 -14.97 -17.73
N GLU A 176 2.21 -15.96 -18.54
CA GLU A 176 3.00 -15.81 -19.78
C GLU A 176 2.31 -14.92 -20.83
N LYS A 177 1.00 -14.70 -20.71
CA LYS A 177 0.19 -13.84 -21.59
C LYS A 177 0.05 -12.41 -21.04
N GLY A 178 0.67 -12.11 -19.91
CA GLY A 178 0.59 -10.82 -19.24
C GLY A 178 -0.72 -10.58 -18.48
N GLN A 179 -1.55 -11.60 -18.29
CA GLN A 179 -2.79 -11.50 -17.50
C GLN A 179 -2.49 -11.72 -16.01
N LEU A 180 -3.25 -11.06 -15.13
CA LEU A 180 -3.09 -11.30 -13.68
C LEU A 180 -3.41 -12.76 -13.34
N LEU A 181 -2.63 -13.36 -12.45
CA LEU A 181 -2.91 -14.72 -11.97
C LEU A 181 -4.24 -14.74 -11.21
N ALA A 182 -5.22 -15.48 -11.73
CA ALA A 182 -6.61 -15.45 -11.24
C ALA A 182 -6.74 -15.78 -9.74
N GLU A 183 -5.94 -16.71 -9.22
CA GLU A 183 -5.96 -17.06 -7.80
C GLU A 183 -5.45 -15.91 -6.91
N GLN A 184 -4.34 -15.27 -7.29
CA GLN A 184 -3.83 -14.11 -6.57
C GLN A 184 -4.76 -12.91 -6.71
N ASP A 185 -5.39 -12.74 -7.87
CA ASP A 185 -6.37 -11.68 -8.10
C ASP A 185 -7.58 -11.81 -7.16
N ALA A 186 -8.09 -13.03 -6.99
CA ALA A 186 -9.17 -13.32 -6.06
C ALA A 186 -8.77 -13.05 -4.59
N LYS A 187 -7.56 -13.47 -4.19
CA LYS A 187 -7.03 -13.19 -2.84
C LYS A 187 -6.83 -11.69 -2.61
N PHE A 188 -6.36 -10.95 -3.61
CA PHE A 188 -6.24 -9.49 -3.56
C PHE A 188 -7.60 -8.83 -3.28
N GLU A 189 -8.65 -9.19 -4.04
CA GLU A 189 -9.97 -8.59 -3.86
C GLU A 189 -10.60 -8.98 -2.50
N ALA A 190 -10.40 -10.22 -2.05
CA ALA A 190 -10.83 -10.66 -0.73
C ALA A 190 -10.14 -9.87 0.39
N LEU A 191 -8.81 -9.71 0.31
CA LEU A 191 -8.04 -8.91 1.27
C LEU A 191 -8.49 -7.45 1.25
N LYS A 192 -8.69 -6.86 0.06
CA LYS A 192 -9.16 -5.48 -0.08
C LYS A 192 -10.55 -5.30 0.54
N ALA A 193 -11.45 -6.27 0.42
CA ALA A 193 -12.74 -6.21 1.07
C ALA A 193 -12.65 -6.27 2.60
N ALA A 194 -11.70 -7.04 3.14
CA ALA A 194 -11.58 -7.33 4.57
C ALA A 194 -10.87 -6.25 5.40
N ILE A 195 -10.02 -5.41 4.79
CA ILE A 195 -9.22 -4.41 5.52
C ILE A 195 -9.89 -3.04 5.65
#